data_AF-A0A967KB66-F1
#
_entry.id   AF-A0A967KB66-F1
#
_cell.length_a   1.000
_cell.length_b   1.000
_cell.length_c   1.000
_cell.angle_alpha   90.00
_cell.angle_beta   90.00
_cell.angle_gamma   90.00
#
_symmetry.space_group_name_H-M   'P 1'
#
loop_
_entity.id
_entity.type
_entity.pdbx_description
1 polymer ?
#
loop_
_entity_poly.entity_id
_entity_poly.type
_entity_poly.pdbx_seq_one_letter_code
_entity_poly.pdbx_strand_id
1 'polypeptide(L)'
;MTRYRLEIRVTPRPGLLDPEGNAIHHALDSLGYPGVEQVRVGKAIYLDLEADSEERARETADEMCRKLLANPVTEDYEIEVLGSPGGGGDAAGEAGPGAAPADAPGAGAGP
;
A
#
# COMPACT_ATOMS: atom_id res chain seq x y z
N MET A 1 -24.58 -11.39 2.95
CA MET A 1 -23.14 -11.14 2.74
C MET A 1 -22.84 -9.72 3.18
N THR A 2 -21.73 -9.56 3.88
CA THR A 2 -21.21 -8.28 4.37
C THR A 2 -19.98 -7.93 3.55
N ARG A 3 -19.82 -6.66 3.18
CA ARG A 3 -18.60 -6.19 2.53
C ARG A 3 -17.50 -6.04 3.57
N TYR A 4 -16.32 -6.56 3.31
CA TYR A 4 -15.13 -6.42 4.13
C TYR A 4 -14.07 -5.70 3.33
N ARG A 5 -13.36 -4.78 3.97
CA ARG A 5 -12.14 -4.19 3.41
C ARG A 5 -10.94 -4.97 3.94
N LEU A 6 -10.04 -5.36 3.05
CA LEU A 6 -8.84 -6.09 3.40
C LEU A 6 -7.60 -5.34 2.92
N GLU A 7 -6.55 -5.43 3.72
CA GLU A 7 -5.18 -5.07 3.35
C GLU A 7 -4.34 -6.34 3.30
N ILE A 8 -3.64 -6.54 2.20
CA ILE A 8 -2.71 -7.65 2.00
C ILE A 8 -1.33 -7.05 1.78
N ARG A 9 -0.41 -7.35 2.70
CA ARG A 9 1.00 -6.95 2.60
C ARG A 9 1.79 -8.13 2.05
N VAL A 10 2.40 -7.96 0.90
CA VAL A 10 3.29 -8.95 0.28
C VAL A 10 4.71 -8.45 0.42
N THR A 11 5.58 -9.25 1.04
CA THR A 11 6.98 -8.92 1.23
C THR A 11 7.85 -10.01 0.61
N PRO A 12 8.95 -9.68 -0.09
CA PRO A 12 9.86 -10.74 -0.55
C PRO A 12 10.44 -11.49 0.66
N ARG A 13 10.82 -12.74 0.51
CA ARG A 13 11.39 -13.55 1.61
C ARG A 13 12.75 -12.99 2.06
N PRO A 14 13.09 -13.08 3.36
CA PRO A 14 14.41 -12.68 3.84
C PRO A 14 15.51 -13.52 3.16
N GLY A 15 16.61 -12.87 2.80
CA GLY A 15 17.74 -13.51 2.12
C GLY A 15 17.64 -13.58 0.59
N LEU A 16 16.52 -13.18 -0.01
CA LEU A 16 16.45 -12.94 -1.45
C LEU A 16 16.98 -11.55 -1.81
N LEU A 17 17.60 -11.45 -3.00
CA LEU A 17 18.08 -10.19 -3.54
C LEU A 17 16.89 -9.28 -3.89
N ASP A 18 16.85 -8.11 -3.26
CA ASP A 18 15.89 -7.03 -3.55
C ASP A 18 16.64 -5.85 -4.18
N PRO A 19 16.80 -5.82 -5.52
CA PRO A 19 17.55 -4.76 -6.20
C PRO A 19 16.88 -3.39 -6.05
N GLU A 20 15.55 -3.35 -5.90
CA GLU A 20 14.80 -2.11 -5.69
C GLU A 20 15.03 -1.54 -4.30
N GLY A 21 14.94 -2.38 -3.26
CA GLY A 21 15.27 -2.01 -1.89
C GLY A 21 16.69 -1.46 -1.77
N ASN A 22 17.67 -2.10 -2.41
CA ASN A 22 19.05 -1.63 -2.42
C ASN A 22 19.21 -0.27 -3.12
N ALA A 23 18.53 -0.05 -4.24
CA ALA A 23 18.57 1.23 -4.95
C ALA A 23 18.01 2.37 -4.08
N ILE A 24 16.90 2.11 -3.38
CA ILE A 24 16.30 3.09 -2.46
C ILE A 24 17.20 3.32 -1.24
N HIS A 25 17.81 2.28 -0.68
CA HIS A 25 18.77 2.40 0.42
C HIS A 25 19.93 3.33 0.06
N HIS A 26 20.56 3.12 -1.11
CA HIS A 26 21.63 3.99 -1.59
C HIS A 26 21.18 5.44 -1.82
N ALA A 27 19.95 5.63 -2.30
CA ALA A 27 19.39 6.97 -2.46
C ALA A 27 19.19 7.67 -1.11
N LEU A 28 18.68 6.96 -0.09
CA LEU A 28 18.50 7.49 1.27
C LEU A 28 19.83 7.82 1.94
N ASP A 29 20.84 6.97 1.78
CA ASP A 29 22.21 7.24 2.24
C ASP A 29 22.76 8.53 1.63
N SER A 30 22.62 8.68 0.31
CA SER A 30 23.06 9.88 -0.44
C SER A 30 22.32 11.15 -0.02
N LEU A 31 21.08 11.04 0.48
CA LEU A 31 20.27 12.15 0.99
C LEU A 31 20.60 12.50 2.46
N GLY A 32 21.52 11.77 3.10
CA GLY A 32 21.95 12.06 4.46
C GLY A 32 21.12 11.37 5.56
N TYR A 33 20.56 10.19 5.27
CA TYR A 33 19.86 9.35 6.25
C TYR A 33 20.69 8.12 6.67
N PRO A 34 21.83 8.29 7.38
CA PRO A 34 22.77 7.21 7.68
C PRO A 34 22.23 6.16 8.68
N GLY A 35 21.10 6.43 9.34
CA GLY A 35 20.46 5.51 10.27
C GLY A 35 19.60 4.44 9.61
N VAL A 36 19.45 4.47 8.28
CA VAL A 36 18.69 3.46 7.54
C VAL A 36 19.61 2.28 7.25
N GLU A 37 19.44 1.17 7.96
CA GLU A 37 20.31 -0.01 7.82
C GLU A 37 19.88 -0.94 6.69
N GLN A 38 18.58 -1.03 6.43
CA GLN A 38 18.02 -1.91 5.41
C GLN A 38 16.73 -1.32 4.86
N VAL A 39 16.54 -1.42 3.54
CA VAL A 39 15.27 -1.11 2.88
C VAL A 39 14.80 -2.35 2.15
N ARG A 40 13.49 -2.60 2.26
CA ARG A 40 12.82 -3.69 1.56
C ARG A 40 11.57 -3.16 0.89
N VAL A 41 11.36 -3.53 -0.36
CA VAL A 41 10.17 -3.14 -1.11
C VAL A 41 9.22 -4.33 -1.21
N GLY A 42 7.95 -4.07 -0.91
CA GLY A 42 6.87 -5.03 -1.02
C GLY A 42 5.65 -4.38 -1.68
N LYS A 43 4.55 -5.12 -1.72
CA LYS A 43 3.28 -4.66 -2.27
C LYS A 43 2.26 -4.53 -1.13
N ALA A 44 1.50 -3.44 -1.14
CA ALA A 44 0.28 -3.32 -0.33
C ALA A 44 -0.92 -3.38 -1.28
N ILE A 45 -1.80 -4.35 -1.06
CA ILE A 45 -2.97 -4.60 -1.90
C ILE A 45 -4.22 -4.38 -1.05
N TYR A 46 -5.02 -3.40 -1.44
CA TYR A 46 -6.30 -3.10 -0.80
C TYR A 46 -7.43 -3.60 -1.68
N LEU A 47 -8.34 -4.38 -1.11
CA LEU A 47 -9.51 -4.87 -1.83
C LEU A 47 -10.74 -4.87 -0.93
N ASP A 48 -11.90 -4.74 -1.57
CA ASP A 48 -13.19 -4.93 -0.91
C ASP A 48 -13.80 -6.26 -1.39
N LEU A 49 -14.26 -7.08 -0.45
CA LEU A 49 -14.77 -8.43 -0.70
C LEU A 49 -16.11 -8.63 0.02
N GLU A 50 -17.11 -9.14 -0.68
CA GLU A 50 -18.35 -9.60 -0.04
C GLU A 50 -18.17 -11.03 0.47
N ALA A 51 -18.47 -11.27 1.75
CA ALA A 51 -18.39 -12.58 2.37
C ALA A 51 -19.46 -12.75 3.46
N ASP A 52 -19.74 -13.99 3.86
CA ASP A 52 -20.72 -14.28 4.91
C ASP A 52 -20.20 -13.97 6.33
N SER A 53 -18.88 -13.98 6.51
CA SER A 53 -18.20 -13.64 7.76
C SER A 53 -16.79 -13.10 7.48
N GLU A 54 -16.18 -12.48 8.48
CA GLU A 54 -14.78 -12.03 8.44
C GLU A 54 -13.83 -13.21 8.17
N GLU A 55 -14.09 -14.37 8.77
CA GLU A 55 -13.31 -15.59 8.56
C GLU A 55 -13.38 -16.06 7.11
N ARG A 56 -14.58 -16.06 6.51
CA ARG A 56 -14.75 -16.38 5.08
C ARG A 56 -14.06 -15.36 4.17
N ALA A 57 -14.06 -14.08 4.54
CA ALA A 57 -13.32 -13.05 3.80
C ALA A 57 -11.82 -13.33 3.83
N ARG A 58 -11.28 -13.69 5.00
CA ARG A 58 -9.87 -14.02 5.19
C ARG A 58 -9.45 -15.27 4.43
N GLU A 59 -10.24 -16.34 4.48
CA GLU A 59 -9.98 -17.57 3.72
C GLU A 59 -9.97 -17.31 2.21
N THR A 60 -10.91 -16.51 1.73
CA THR A 60 -10.99 -16.14 0.31
C THR A 60 -9.79 -15.31 -0.12
N ALA A 61 -9.36 -14.35 0.71
CA ALA A 61 -8.16 -13.56 0.44
C ALA A 61 -6.87 -14.40 0.49
N ASP A 62 -6.78 -15.37 1.40
CA ASP A 62 -5.67 -16.33 1.45
C ASP A 62 -5.60 -17.17 0.16
N GLU A 63 -6.74 -17.63 -0.34
CA GLU A 63 -6.82 -18.33 -1.63
C GLU A 63 -6.33 -17.45 -2.79
N MET A 64 -6.73 -16.17 -2.82
CA MET A 64 -6.27 -15.20 -3.81
C MET A 64 -4.75 -14.98 -3.73
N CYS A 65 -4.19 -14.91 -2.51
CA CYS A 65 -2.75 -14.76 -2.30
C CYS A 65 -1.98 -15.94 -2.87
N ARG A 66 -2.39 -17.17 -2.54
CA ARG A 66 -1.74 -18.40 -3.03
C ARG A 66 -1.81 -18.58 -4.53
N LYS A 67 -2.92 -18.14 -5.15
CA LYS A 67 -3.16 -18.32 -6.58
C LYS A 67 -2.53 -17.24 -7.45
N LEU A 68 -2.42 -16.01 -6.95
CA LEU A 68 -2.09 -14.86 -7.79
C LEU A 68 -1.31 -13.76 -7.08
N LEU A 69 -1.74 -13.32 -5.91
CA LEU A 69 -1.25 -12.04 -5.37
C LEU A 69 0.17 -12.13 -4.79
N ALA A 70 0.61 -13.32 -4.39
CA ALA A 70 1.95 -13.58 -3.89
C ALA A 70 2.59 -14.76 -4.60
N ASN A 71 3.88 -14.66 -4.92
CA ASN A 71 4.68 -15.78 -5.37
C ASN A 71 5.09 -16.65 -4.17
N PRO A 72 4.63 -17.91 -4.07
CA PRO A 72 4.89 -18.74 -2.89
C PRO A 72 6.37 -19.09 -2.68
N VAL A 73 7.20 -18.99 -3.72
CA VAL A 73 8.64 -19.31 -3.64
C VAL A 73 9.46 -18.14 -3.14
N THR A 74 9.10 -16.91 -3.51
CA THR A 74 9.94 -15.72 -3.33
C THR A 74 9.34 -14.68 -2.40
N GLU A 75 8.06 -14.78 -2.08
CA GLU A 75 7.33 -13.79 -1.28
C GLU A 75 6.61 -14.48 -0.11
N ASP A 76 6.43 -13.72 0.96
CA ASP A 76 5.54 -13.98 2.09
C ASP A 76 4.40 -12.94 2.04
N TYR A 77 3.27 -13.25 2.67
CA TYR A 77 2.15 -12.30 2.75
C TYR A 77 1.44 -12.33 4.09
N GLU A 78 0.87 -11.19 4.46
CA GLU A 78 0.06 -10.98 5.65
C GLU A 78 -1.29 -10.39 5.23
N ILE A 79 -2.37 -10.85 5.86
CA ILE A 79 -3.74 -10.42 5.54
C ILE A 79 -4.35 -9.81 6.80
N GLU A 80 -4.81 -8.57 6.66
CA GLU A 80 -5.50 -7.79 7.69
C GLU A 80 -6.92 -7.43 7.19
N VAL A 81 -7.94 -7.66 8.02
CA VAL A 81 -9.30 -7.20 7.74
C VAL A 81 -9.50 -5.86 8.42
N LEU A 82 -9.65 -4.80 7.63
CA LEU A 82 -9.74 -3.41 8.10
C LEU A 82 -11.15 -3.05 8.62
N GLY A 83 -12.13 -3.94 8.45
CA GLY A 83 -13.49 -3.80 8.96
C GLY A 83 -14.57 -4.04 7.91
N SER A 84 -15.83 -3.95 8.36
CA SER A 84 -17.01 -3.90 7.48
C SER A 84 -17.63 -2.51 7.53
N PRO A 85 -18.21 -1.98 6.43
CA PRO A 85 -18.77 -0.63 6.40
C PRO A 85 -20.03 -0.44 7.27
N GLY A 86 -20.35 -1.38 8.18
CA GLY A 86 -21.51 -1.34 9.07
C GLY A 86 -21.20 -1.26 10.58
N GLY A 87 -19.94 -1.20 11.00
CA GLY A 87 -19.55 -1.01 12.40
C GLY A 87 -19.18 0.45 12.67
N GLY A 88 -20.07 1.20 13.31
CA GLY A 88 -19.95 2.64 13.55
C GLY A 88 -18.59 3.09 14.11
N GLY A 89 -17.98 4.02 13.39
CA GLY A 89 -16.70 4.65 13.69
C GLY A 89 -16.23 5.45 12.48
N ASP A 90 -16.95 6.51 12.12
CA ASP A 90 -16.46 7.57 11.23
C ASP A 90 -15.03 7.99 11.61
N ALA A 91 -14.09 7.88 10.66
CA ALA A 91 -13.10 8.93 10.32
C ALA A 91 -11.88 8.36 9.56
N ALA A 92 -11.94 8.45 8.23
CA ALA A 92 -10.84 8.81 7.33
C ALA A 92 -11.44 8.77 5.91
N GLY A 93 -12.19 9.79 5.50
CA GLY A 93 -11.56 11.06 5.16
C GLY A 93 -10.93 10.88 3.79
N GLU A 94 -11.76 10.94 2.75
CA GLU A 94 -11.29 11.15 1.38
C GLU A 94 -10.40 12.39 1.36
N ALA A 95 -9.09 12.20 1.21
CA ALA A 95 -8.16 13.26 0.89
C ALA A 95 -7.87 13.25 -0.62
N GLY A 96 -8.88 13.62 -1.40
CA GLY A 96 -8.68 14.47 -2.57
C GLY A 96 -9.33 15.82 -2.26
N PRO A 97 -8.89 16.98 -2.80
CA PRO A 97 -8.18 17.15 -4.06
C PRO A 97 -6.99 18.14 -3.99
N GLY A 98 -6.26 18.27 -5.09
CA GLY A 98 -5.25 19.31 -5.29
C GLY A 98 -5.15 19.68 -6.76
N ALA A 99 -6.24 20.22 -7.30
CA ALA A 99 -6.28 20.83 -8.62
C ALA A 99 -5.19 21.91 -8.73
N ALA A 100 -4.40 21.84 -9.80
CA ALA A 100 -3.53 22.94 -10.21
C ALA A 100 -4.38 24.19 -10.50
N PRO A 101 -4.03 25.39 -10.00
CA PRO A 101 -4.56 26.61 -10.58
C PRO A 101 -3.80 26.91 -11.87
N ALA A 102 -4.52 26.79 -13.00
CA ALA A 102 -4.13 27.40 -14.25
C ALA A 102 -4.46 28.90 -14.22
N ASP A 103 -3.50 29.67 -14.70
CA ASP A 103 -3.60 30.97 -15.35
C ASP A 103 -3.73 32.28 -14.53
N ALA A 104 -3.13 33.32 -15.13
CA ALA A 104 -2.56 34.53 -14.56
C ALA A 104 -3.55 35.73 -14.58
N PRO A 105 -3.09 36.95 -14.23
CA PRO A 105 -2.59 37.82 -15.31
C PRO A 105 -1.39 38.71 -14.91
N GLY A 106 -0.67 39.17 -15.93
CA GLY A 106 0.49 40.05 -15.79
C GLY A 106 0.17 41.52 -15.55
N ALA A 107 1.16 42.21 -15.00
CA ALA A 107 1.45 43.65 -15.10
C ALA A 107 2.92 43.78 -14.66
N GLY A 108 3.84 44.53 -15.26
CA GLY A 108 3.80 45.58 -16.25
C GLY A 108 5.11 46.37 -16.04
N ALA A 109 5.74 46.79 -17.13
CA ALA A 109 6.94 47.63 -17.23
C ALA A 109 7.16 48.63 -16.08
N GLY A 110 8.34 48.66 -15.45
CA GLY A 110 9.48 49.52 -15.84
C GLY A 110 9.64 50.68 -14.84
N PRO A 111 10.56 51.64 -15.03
CA PRO A 111 11.78 51.62 -15.84
C PRO A 111 13.01 51.01 -15.12
#